data_AF-A0A2E8XS52-F1
#
_entry.id   AF-A0A2E8XS52-F1
#
_cell.length_a   1.000
_cell.length_b   1.000
_cell.length_c   1.000
_cell.angle_alpha   90.00
_cell.angle_beta   90.00
_cell.angle_gamma   90.00
#
_symmetry.space_group_name_H-M   'P 1'
#
loop_
_entity.id
_entity.type
_entity.pdbx_description
1 polymer ?
#
loop_
_entity_poly.entity_id
_entity_poly.type
_entity_poly.pdbx_seq_one_letter_code
_entity_poly.pdbx_strand_id
1 'polypeptide(L)'
;MGMGHLPLTFLLTIAISGLFALAFELGTTAPIGSFCLLVLLIAFSAVGPKSETDSRTTGTRFTVARVGLTCLLGGLAIIPAGVAPDPLLWSLAIAGIAAAGLEAADGWLARITESASGFSERLGEMTAALLVLALALLVWRLGIADLWVLAAGVLGFGERAIHARNPSVKRPDWRVWSELALRTALAVALIPTLPGPIAPALAGLAVLITVGQTAFTVMGPRPGASA
;
A
#
# COMPACT_ATOMS: atom_id res chain seq x y z
N MET A 1 -5.81 -13.03 -10.02
CA MET A 1 -7.24 -12.97 -9.63
C MET A 1 -8.09 -13.43 -10.79
N GLY A 2 -8.69 -14.62 -10.69
CA GLY A 2 -9.90 -14.90 -11.48
C GLY A 2 -10.96 -13.83 -11.18
N MET A 3 -11.72 -13.41 -12.20
CA MET A 3 -12.79 -12.40 -12.06
C MET A 3 -13.77 -12.67 -10.90
N GLY A 4 -13.87 -13.91 -10.41
CA GLY A 4 -14.76 -14.33 -9.33
C GLY A 4 -14.52 -13.67 -7.95
N HIS A 5 -13.35 -13.08 -7.67
CA HIS A 5 -13.10 -12.40 -6.38
C HIS A 5 -13.29 -10.87 -6.42
N LEU A 6 -13.51 -10.29 -7.61
CA LEU A 6 -13.79 -8.86 -7.74
C LEU A 6 -15.07 -8.45 -6.99
N PRO A 7 -16.20 -9.18 -7.09
CA PRO A 7 -17.42 -8.81 -6.35
C PRO A 7 -17.18 -8.79 -4.83
N LEU A 8 -16.40 -9.75 -4.32
CA LEU A 8 -16.05 -9.81 -2.90
C LEU A 8 -15.16 -8.62 -2.49
N THR A 9 -14.26 -8.19 -3.37
CA THR A 9 -13.39 -7.03 -3.12
C THR A 9 -14.20 -5.73 -3.07
N PHE A 10 -15.14 -5.55 -3.99
CA PHE A 10 -16.08 -4.43 -3.96
C PHE A 10 -16.92 -4.43 -2.68
N LEU A 11 -17.55 -5.56 -2.37
CA LEU A 11 -18.41 -5.69 -1.18
C LEU A 11 -17.61 -5.43 0.09
N LEU A 12 -16.43 -6.03 0.24
CA LEU A 12 -15.59 -5.85 1.42
C LEU A 12 -15.13 -4.38 1.57
N THR A 13 -14.75 -3.73 0.48
CA THR A 13 -14.31 -2.32 0.51
C THR A 13 -15.47 -1.40 0.89
N ILE A 14 -16.66 -1.62 0.33
CA ILE A 14 -17.87 -0.85 0.67
C ILE A 14 -18.27 -1.11 2.13
N ALA A 15 -18.24 -2.36 2.59
CA ALA A 15 -18.60 -2.73 3.95
C ALA A 15 -17.66 -2.10 4.98
N ILE A 16 -16.34 -2.24 4.77
CA ILE A 16 -15.33 -1.68 5.67
C ILE A 16 -15.41 -0.14 5.69
N SER A 17 -15.47 0.50 4.51
CA SER A 17 -15.52 1.97 4.44
C SER A 17 -16.84 2.55 4.93
N GLY A 18 -17.96 1.88 4.68
CA GLY A 18 -19.27 2.25 5.22
C GLY A 18 -19.31 2.12 6.74
N LEU A 19 -18.77 1.03 7.31
CA LEU A 19 -18.71 0.84 8.76
C LEU A 19 -17.82 1.89 9.43
N PHE A 20 -16.69 2.24 8.82
CA PHE A 20 -15.83 3.33 9.29
C PHE A 20 -16.53 4.68 9.23
N ALA A 21 -17.24 4.96 8.12
CA ALA A 21 -17.96 6.20 7.94
C ALA A 21 -19.09 6.37 8.95
N LEU A 22 -19.81 5.29 9.27
CA LEU A 22 -20.84 5.28 10.31
C LEU A 22 -20.24 5.43 11.71
N ALA A 23 -19.14 4.74 12.01
CA ALA A 23 -18.51 4.77 13.33
C ALA A 23 -17.91 6.14 13.71
N PHE A 24 -17.45 6.90 12.72
CA PHE A 24 -16.77 8.18 12.92
C PHE A 24 -17.51 9.39 12.31
N GLU A 25 -18.77 9.21 11.90
CA GLU A 25 -19.62 10.26 11.31
C GLU A 25 -18.98 10.99 10.11
N LEU A 26 -18.18 10.27 9.31
CA LEU A 26 -17.40 10.84 8.19
C LEU A 26 -18.24 11.16 6.95
N GLY A 27 -19.54 10.87 6.99
CA GLY A 27 -20.46 11.02 5.86
C GLY A 27 -20.15 10.06 4.70
N THR A 28 -20.66 10.38 3.50
CA THR A 28 -20.52 9.52 2.31
C THR A 28 -19.24 9.74 1.54
N THR A 29 -18.46 10.78 1.86
CA THR A 29 -17.22 11.11 1.13
C THR A 29 -16.15 10.04 1.27
N ALA A 30 -16.00 9.46 2.47
CA ALA A 30 -15.06 8.36 2.75
C ALA A 30 -15.32 7.09 1.93
N PRO A 31 -16.54 6.52 1.91
CA PRO A 31 -16.82 5.34 1.10
C PRO A 31 -16.74 5.64 -0.40
N ILE A 32 -17.16 6.83 -0.85
CA ILE A 32 -17.03 7.22 -2.26
C ILE A 32 -15.55 7.31 -2.66
N GLY A 33 -14.70 7.99 -1.88
CA GLY A 33 -13.27 8.09 -2.16
C GLY A 33 -12.58 6.72 -2.18
N SER A 34 -12.93 5.85 -1.22
CA SER A 34 -12.43 4.48 -1.16
C SER A 34 -12.83 3.66 -2.39
N PHE A 35 -14.09 3.79 -2.83
CA PHE A 35 -14.59 3.10 -4.02
C PHE A 35 -13.95 3.61 -5.30
N CYS A 36 -13.81 4.93 -5.46
CA CYS A 36 -13.13 5.52 -6.62
C CYS A 36 -11.68 5.05 -6.73
N LEU A 37 -10.95 4.98 -5.61
CA LEU A 37 -9.58 4.44 -5.58
C LEU A 37 -9.54 2.97 -5.96
N LEU A 38 -10.48 2.16 -5.48
CA LEU A 38 -10.57 0.75 -5.84
C LEU A 38 -10.75 0.57 -7.36
N VAL A 39 -11.69 1.31 -7.96
CA VAL A 39 -11.94 1.26 -9.41
C VAL A 39 -10.69 1.68 -10.19
N LEU A 40 -10.04 2.77 -9.79
CA LEU A 40 -8.83 3.27 -10.42
C LEU A 40 -7.68 2.26 -10.32
N LEU A 41 -7.51 1.63 -9.16
CA LEU A 41 -6.47 0.62 -8.94
C LEU A 41 -6.70 -0.62 -9.79
N ILE A 42 -7.94 -1.10 -9.90
CA ILE A 42 -8.31 -2.22 -10.80
C ILE A 42 -8.06 -1.82 -12.26
N ALA A 43 -8.47 -0.62 -12.66
CA ALA A 43 -8.30 -0.12 -14.03
C ALA A 43 -6.81 -0.05 -14.42
N PHE A 44 -5.97 0.58 -13.58
CA PHE A 44 -4.53 0.65 -13.84
C PHE A 44 -3.86 -0.72 -13.88
N SER A 45 -4.29 -1.64 -13.00
CA SER A 45 -3.74 -3.00 -12.97
C SER A 45 -4.14 -3.82 -14.21
N ALA A 46 -5.28 -3.50 -14.82
CA ALA A 46 -5.78 -4.16 -16.03
C ALA A 46 -5.12 -3.67 -17.33
N VAL A 47 -4.55 -2.46 -17.37
CA VAL A 47 -3.99 -1.84 -18.60
C VAL A 47 -2.58 -2.35 -18.95
N GLY A 48 -1.90 -3.10 -18.08
CA GLY A 48 -0.54 -3.58 -18.35
C GLY A 48 -0.45 -4.71 -19.40
N PRO A 49 0.74 -4.96 -19.99
CA PRO A 49 0.95 -5.98 -21.03
C PRO A 49 0.55 -7.39 -20.56
N LYS A 50 -0.06 -8.24 -21.39
CA LYS A 50 -0.45 -9.59 -20.95
C LYS A 50 0.81 -10.43 -20.66
N SER A 51 0.87 -11.09 -19.51
CA SER A 51 1.91 -12.09 -19.23
C SER A 51 1.52 -13.40 -19.94
N GLU A 52 2.48 -14.10 -20.53
CA GLU A 52 2.26 -15.35 -21.29
C GLU A 52 1.83 -16.54 -20.40
N THR A 53 2.04 -16.44 -19.08
CA THR A 53 1.62 -17.43 -18.08
C THR A 53 0.25 -17.08 -17.50
N ASP A 54 -0.80 -17.25 -18.30
CA ASP A 54 -2.19 -16.98 -17.90
C ASP A 54 -2.79 -18.15 -17.10
N SER A 55 -2.04 -18.66 -16.11
CA SER A 55 -2.57 -19.62 -15.16
C SER A 55 -3.52 -18.89 -14.21
N ARG A 56 -4.77 -19.37 -14.15
CA ARG A 56 -5.81 -18.79 -13.29
C ARG A 56 -5.38 -18.86 -11.83
N THR A 57 -5.08 -17.72 -11.22
CA THR A 57 -4.84 -17.67 -9.77
C THR A 57 -6.10 -17.32 -8.99
N THR A 58 -6.37 -18.14 -7.99
CA THR A 58 -7.25 -17.83 -6.86
C THR A 58 -6.65 -16.62 -6.14
N GLY A 59 -7.37 -15.50 -6.12
CA GLY A 59 -6.97 -14.37 -5.29
C GLY A 59 -7.08 -14.79 -3.83
N THR A 60 -6.00 -14.66 -3.06
CA THR A 60 -6.03 -14.98 -1.63
C THR A 60 -6.98 -14.01 -0.93
N ARG A 61 -7.70 -14.50 0.10
CA ARG A 61 -8.57 -13.66 0.94
C ARG A 61 -7.79 -12.48 1.55
N PHE A 62 -6.49 -12.70 1.79
CA PHE A 62 -5.54 -11.70 2.27
C PHE A 62 -5.34 -10.55 1.28
N THR A 63 -5.19 -10.82 -0.03
CA THR A 63 -5.11 -9.75 -1.04
C THR A 63 -6.37 -8.92 -1.07
N VAL A 64 -7.55 -9.55 -1.01
CA VAL A 64 -8.82 -8.83 -1.00
C VAL A 64 -8.94 -7.92 0.23
N ALA A 65 -8.60 -8.44 1.41
CA ALA A 65 -8.58 -7.65 2.64
C ALA A 65 -7.59 -6.48 2.57
N ARG A 66 -6.37 -6.73 2.08
CA ARG A 66 -5.33 -5.71 1.92
C ARG A 66 -5.75 -4.59 0.97
N VAL A 67 -6.33 -4.94 -0.17
CA VAL A 67 -6.85 -3.97 -1.15
C VAL A 67 -7.94 -3.11 -0.51
N GLY A 68 -8.89 -3.73 0.20
CA GLY A 68 -9.96 -3.00 0.89
C GLY A 68 -9.43 -2.02 1.95
N LEU A 69 -8.50 -2.46 2.80
CA LEU A 69 -7.87 -1.59 3.82
C LEU A 69 -7.08 -0.45 3.19
N THR A 70 -6.34 -0.74 2.12
CA THR A 70 -5.56 0.29 1.41
C THR A 70 -6.47 1.34 0.77
N CYS A 71 -7.56 0.91 0.14
CA CYS A 71 -8.53 1.83 -0.46
C CYS A 71 -9.25 2.66 0.60
N LEU A 72 -9.59 2.07 1.76
CA LEU A 72 -10.12 2.81 2.91
C LEU A 72 -9.14 3.92 3.33
N LEU A 73 -7.89 3.56 3.61
CA LEU A 73 -6.87 4.50 4.08
C LEU A 73 -6.62 5.61 3.06
N GLY A 74 -6.51 5.26 1.77
CA GLY A 74 -6.35 6.22 0.70
C GLY A 74 -7.57 7.14 0.54
N GLY A 75 -8.78 6.60 0.68
CA GLY A 75 -10.02 7.36 0.59
C GLY A 75 -10.10 8.41 1.68
N LEU A 76 -9.74 8.03 2.92
CA LEU A 76 -9.67 8.94 4.06
C LEU A 76 -8.56 9.98 3.91
N ALA A 77 -7.42 9.61 3.32
CA ALA A 77 -6.28 10.50 3.14
C ALA A 77 -6.57 11.70 2.20
N ILE A 78 -7.51 11.53 1.26
CA ILE A 78 -7.87 12.56 0.25
C ILE A 78 -8.92 13.55 0.80
N ILE A 79 -9.62 13.21 1.88
CA ILE A 79 -10.67 14.06 2.46
C ILE A 79 -10.03 15.23 3.24
N PRO A 80 -10.70 16.40 3.29
CA PRO A 80 -10.39 17.48 4.24
C PRO A 80 -10.14 16.96 5.66
N ALA A 81 -8.89 17.00 6.12
CA ALA A 81 -8.53 16.61 7.48
C ALA A 81 -8.92 17.76 8.41
N GLY A 82 -9.96 17.55 9.21
CA GLY A 82 -10.19 18.30 10.43
C GLY A 82 -9.34 17.75 11.58
N VAL A 83 -9.58 18.22 12.81
CA VAL A 83 -9.01 17.58 14.01
C VAL A 83 -9.58 16.16 14.10
N ALA A 84 -8.72 15.16 13.87
CA ALA A 84 -9.11 13.76 13.93
C ALA A 84 -9.23 13.30 15.39
N PRO A 85 -10.34 12.65 15.79
CA PRO A 85 -10.45 12.06 17.11
C PRO A 85 -9.40 10.96 17.35
N ASP A 86 -8.88 10.83 18.57
CA ASP A 86 -7.91 9.78 18.93
C ASP A 86 -8.36 8.36 18.53
N PRO A 87 -9.64 7.95 18.70
CA PRO A 87 -10.08 6.61 18.28
C PRO A 87 -9.97 6.38 16.77
N LEU A 88 -10.15 7.44 15.96
CA LEU A 88 -9.95 7.38 14.52
C LEU A 88 -8.47 7.16 14.19
N LEU A 89 -7.57 7.89 14.85
CA LEU A 89 -6.12 7.77 14.66
C LEU A 89 -5.62 6.36 15.01
N TRP A 90 -6.07 5.79 16.13
CA TRP A 90 -5.79 4.39 16.48
C TRP A 90 -6.29 3.41 15.43
N SER A 91 -7.50 3.64 14.92
CA SER A 91 -8.10 2.76 13.90
C SER A 91 -7.34 2.83 12.58
N LEU A 92 -6.86 4.02 12.17
CA LEU A 92 -6.00 4.22 11.00
C LEU A 92 -4.65 3.52 11.18
N ALA A 93 -4.01 3.65 12.35
CA ALA A 93 -2.75 2.99 12.66
C ALA A 93 -2.89 1.46 12.59
N ILE A 94 -3.93 0.90 13.23
CA ILE A 94 -4.22 -0.54 13.21
C ILE A 94 -4.49 -1.03 11.79
N ALA A 95 -5.31 -0.30 11.02
CA ALA A 95 -5.60 -0.64 9.62
C ALA A 95 -4.33 -0.63 8.75
N GLY A 96 -3.44 0.36 8.95
CA GLY A 96 -2.15 0.44 8.26
C GLY A 96 -1.22 -0.73 8.58
N ILE A 97 -1.09 -1.08 9.86
CA ILE A 97 -0.30 -2.23 10.32
C ILE A 97 -0.88 -3.54 9.78
N ALA A 98 -2.20 -3.70 9.83
CA ALA A 98 -2.89 -4.87 9.30
C ALA A 98 -2.65 -5.01 7.79
N ALA A 99 -2.78 -3.91 7.02
CA ALA A 99 -2.52 -3.92 5.58
C ALA A 99 -1.06 -4.31 5.26
N ALA A 100 -0.10 -3.81 6.03
CA ALA A 100 1.32 -4.16 5.88
C ALA A 100 1.60 -5.63 6.22
N GLY A 101 0.99 -6.15 7.28
CA GLY A 101 1.09 -7.56 7.66
C GLY A 101 0.47 -8.50 6.62
N LEU A 102 -0.69 -8.13 6.09
CA LEU A 102 -1.36 -8.87 5.01
C LEU A 102 -0.51 -8.92 3.74
N GLU A 103 0.23 -7.85 3.43
CA GLU A 103 1.16 -7.82 2.30
C GLU A 103 2.31 -8.79 2.47
N ALA A 104 2.94 -8.79 3.64
CA ALA A 104 4.03 -9.72 3.95
C ALA A 104 3.56 -11.18 3.92
N ALA A 105 2.36 -11.45 4.44
CA ALA A 105 1.73 -12.77 4.42
C ALA A 105 1.38 -13.22 2.98
N ASP A 106 0.82 -12.33 2.16
CA ASP A 106 0.55 -12.58 0.74
C ASP A 106 1.84 -12.96 -0.01
N GLY A 107 2.92 -12.20 0.20
CA GLY A 107 4.20 -12.47 -0.44
C GLY A 107 4.85 -13.77 0.01
N TRP A 108 4.70 -14.13 1.28
CA TRP A 108 5.14 -15.44 1.79
C TRP A 108 4.33 -16.59 1.20
N LEU A 109 3.00 -16.46 1.16
CA LEU A 109 2.12 -17.50 0.63
C LEU A 109 2.33 -17.71 -0.87
N ALA A 110 2.49 -16.63 -1.65
CA ALA A 110 2.76 -16.72 -3.08
C ALA A 110 4.04 -17.50 -3.43
N ARG A 111 5.06 -17.45 -2.55
CA ARG A 111 6.28 -18.26 -2.70
C ARG A 111 6.05 -19.75 -2.45
N ILE A 112 5.10 -20.09 -1.58
CA ILE A 112 4.76 -21.48 -1.25
C ILE A 112 3.84 -22.09 -2.30
N THR A 113 2.88 -21.31 -2.80
CA THR A 113 1.82 -21.84 -3.66
C THR A 113 2.11 -21.72 -5.15
N GLU A 114 3.25 -21.13 -5.55
CA GLU A 114 3.67 -20.88 -6.95
C GLU A 114 2.56 -20.28 -7.83
N SER A 115 1.63 -19.55 -7.22
CA SER A 115 0.38 -19.12 -7.84
C SER A 115 0.39 -17.61 -8.08
N ALA A 116 1.17 -17.19 -9.09
CA ALA A 116 1.21 -15.80 -9.55
C ALA A 116 0.60 -15.66 -10.94
N SER A 117 -0.47 -14.84 -11.06
CA SER A 117 -0.92 -14.33 -12.36
C SER A 117 -0.43 -12.90 -12.50
N GLY A 118 -0.05 -12.50 -13.71
CA GLY A 118 0.50 -11.15 -13.95
C GLY A 118 -0.44 -10.03 -13.51
N PHE A 119 -1.76 -10.22 -13.58
CA PHE A 119 -2.72 -9.25 -13.03
C PHE A 119 -2.64 -9.13 -11.50
N SER A 120 -2.58 -10.27 -10.79
CA SER A 120 -2.55 -10.28 -9.32
C SER A 120 -1.28 -9.67 -8.77
N GLU A 121 -0.16 -9.89 -9.46
CA GLU A 121 1.14 -9.31 -9.13
C GLU A 121 1.10 -7.78 -9.27
N ARG A 122 0.62 -7.27 -10.41
CA ARG A 122 0.45 -5.82 -10.61
C ARG A 122 -0.51 -5.18 -9.64
N LEU A 123 -1.65 -5.82 -9.39
CA LEU A 123 -2.61 -5.34 -8.40
C LEU A 123 -1.95 -5.24 -7.02
N GLY A 124 -1.21 -6.28 -6.62
CA GLY A 124 -0.47 -6.31 -5.37
C GLY A 124 0.59 -5.21 -5.28
N GLU A 125 1.31 -4.96 -6.37
CA GLU A 125 2.30 -3.89 -6.46
C GLU A 125 1.65 -2.50 -6.43
N MET A 126 0.58 -2.25 -7.18
CA MET A 126 -0.09 -0.95 -7.15
C MET A 126 -0.71 -0.67 -5.78
N THR A 127 -1.31 -1.69 -5.17
CA THR A 127 -1.87 -1.61 -3.80
C THR A 127 -0.81 -1.26 -2.78
N ALA A 128 0.35 -1.92 -2.85
CA ALA A 128 1.44 -1.66 -1.93
C ALA A 128 2.01 -0.23 -2.08
N ALA A 129 1.91 0.38 -3.26
CA ALA A 129 2.41 1.74 -3.53
C ALA A 129 1.42 2.76 -2.98
N LEU A 130 0.15 2.49 -3.26
CA LEU A 130 -0.96 3.27 -2.76
C LEU A 130 -0.99 3.27 -1.23
N LEU A 131 -0.67 2.15 -0.57
CA LEU A 131 -0.63 2.07 0.88
C LEU A 131 0.42 3.02 1.48
N VAL A 132 1.65 3.01 0.94
CA VAL A 132 2.72 3.91 1.40
C VAL A 132 2.33 5.37 1.15
N LEU A 133 1.78 5.68 -0.02
CA LEU A 133 1.32 7.03 -0.34
C LEU A 133 0.16 7.47 0.56
N ALA A 134 -0.82 6.61 0.81
CA ALA A 134 -1.96 6.89 1.67
C ALA A 134 -1.52 7.17 3.11
N LEU A 135 -0.63 6.35 3.67
CA LEU A 135 -0.10 6.56 5.01
C LEU A 135 0.75 7.85 5.09
N ALA A 136 1.62 8.10 4.12
CA ALA A 136 2.39 9.35 4.06
C ALA A 136 1.48 10.58 3.94
N LEU A 137 0.41 10.50 3.14
CA LEU A 137 -0.56 11.57 2.99
C LEU A 137 -1.33 11.81 4.29
N LEU A 138 -1.74 10.76 5.01
CA LEU A 138 -2.35 10.89 6.33
C LEU A 138 -1.42 11.57 7.33
N VAL A 139 -0.15 11.15 7.41
CA VAL A 139 0.86 11.74 8.31
C VAL A 139 1.04 13.24 8.02
N TRP A 140 1.14 13.63 6.75
CA TRP A 140 1.23 15.04 6.35
C TRP A 140 -0.03 15.83 6.68
N ARG A 141 -1.20 15.27 6.36
CA ARG A 141 -2.50 15.95 6.51
C ARG A 141 -2.89 16.17 7.97
N LEU A 142 -2.44 15.29 8.86
CA LEU A 142 -2.64 15.41 10.30
C LEU A 142 -1.60 16.30 10.97
N GLY A 143 -0.66 16.89 10.22
CA GLY A 143 0.38 17.77 10.75
C GLY A 143 1.44 17.05 11.58
N ILE A 144 1.55 15.72 11.46
CA ILE A 144 2.53 14.91 12.20
C ILE A 144 3.94 15.10 11.61
N ALA A 145 4.03 15.26 10.29
CA ALA A 145 5.26 15.60 9.59
C ALA A 145 4.96 16.55 8.41
N ASP A 146 5.98 17.23 7.92
CA ASP A 146 5.84 18.14 6.78
C ASP A 146 5.77 17.39 5.44
N LEU A 147 5.61 18.17 4.36
CA LEU A 147 5.42 17.71 2.99
C LEU A 147 6.48 16.71 2.50
N TRP A 148 7.70 16.74 3.05
CA TRP A 148 8.78 15.83 2.67
C TRP A 148 8.42 14.36 2.87
N VAL A 149 7.50 14.02 3.78
CA VAL A 149 7.08 12.62 4.01
C VAL A 149 6.42 12.01 2.77
N LEU A 150 5.80 12.84 1.92
CA LEU A 150 5.16 12.38 0.67
C LEU A 150 6.18 11.78 -0.31
N ALA A 151 7.47 12.11 -0.16
CA ALA A 151 8.53 11.50 -0.95
C ALA A 151 8.53 9.97 -0.82
N ALA A 152 8.18 9.40 0.35
CA ALA A 152 8.08 7.94 0.51
C ALA A 152 7.03 7.34 -0.44
N GLY A 153 5.88 7.97 -0.59
CA GLY A 153 4.83 7.52 -1.50
C GLY A 153 5.23 7.67 -2.97
N VAL A 154 5.72 8.85 -3.35
CA VAL A 154 6.10 9.17 -4.74
C VAL A 154 7.25 8.28 -5.23
N LEU A 155 8.30 8.13 -4.41
CA LEU A 155 9.43 7.26 -4.72
C LEU A 155 9.00 5.79 -4.80
N GLY A 156 8.06 5.36 -3.96
CA GLY A 156 7.49 4.02 -4.01
C GLY A 156 6.78 3.71 -5.33
N PHE A 157 6.07 4.67 -5.92
CA PHE A 157 5.51 4.54 -7.27
C PHE A 157 6.59 4.58 -8.36
N GLY A 158 7.56 5.48 -8.23
CA GLY A 158 8.68 5.60 -9.17
C GLY A 158 9.50 4.32 -9.28
N GLU A 159 9.78 3.68 -8.15
CA GLU A 159 10.50 2.41 -8.10
C GLU A 159 9.78 1.30 -8.86
N ARG A 160 8.47 1.19 -8.68
CA ARG A 160 7.65 0.18 -9.38
C ARG A 160 7.59 0.45 -10.87
N ALA A 161 7.50 1.72 -11.27
CA ALA A 161 7.58 2.09 -12.68
C ALA A 161 8.93 1.71 -13.30
N ILE A 162 10.04 1.83 -12.55
CA ILE A 162 11.37 1.37 -12.98
C ILE A 162 11.41 -0.15 -13.08
N HIS A 163 10.90 -0.86 -12.08
CA HIS A 163 10.94 -2.32 -12.01
C HIS A 163 10.08 -2.97 -13.10
N ALA A 164 8.93 -2.39 -13.42
CA ALA A 164 8.07 -2.82 -14.53
C ALA A 164 8.76 -2.78 -15.89
N ARG A 165 9.78 -1.92 -16.06
CA ARG A 165 10.60 -1.86 -17.28
C ARG A 165 11.72 -2.91 -17.31
N ASN A 166 12.08 -3.47 -16.16
CA ASN A 166 13.20 -4.41 -16.00
C ASN A 166 12.80 -5.59 -15.08
N PRO A 167 11.90 -6.48 -15.55
CA PRO A 167 11.36 -7.57 -14.74
C PRO A 167 12.39 -8.66 -14.39
N SER A 168 13.53 -8.70 -15.08
CA SER A 168 14.56 -9.73 -14.92
C SER A 168 15.42 -9.60 -13.65
N VAL A 169 15.26 -8.53 -12.86
CA VAL A 169 16.02 -8.32 -11.63
C VAL A 169 15.33 -9.03 -10.47
N LYS A 170 15.95 -10.10 -9.93
CA LYS A 170 15.45 -10.78 -8.72
C LYS A 170 15.39 -9.82 -7.55
N ARG A 171 14.25 -9.79 -6.85
CA ARG A 171 14.10 -9.04 -5.60
C ARG A 171 14.90 -9.73 -4.48
N PRO A 172 15.73 -8.99 -3.73
CA PRO A 172 16.47 -9.56 -2.61
C PRO A 172 15.55 -9.82 -1.40
N ASP A 173 15.86 -10.84 -0.61
CA ASP A 173 15.00 -11.29 0.50
C ASP A 173 14.84 -10.23 1.62
N TRP A 174 15.85 -9.40 1.85
CA TRP A 174 15.79 -8.30 2.84
C TRP A 174 14.72 -7.26 2.48
N ARG A 175 14.33 -7.18 1.21
CA ARG A 175 13.41 -6.15 0.73
C ARG A 175 12.03 -6.27 1.37
N VAL A 176 11.52 -7.49 1.56
CA VAL A 176 10.23 -7.74 2.22
C VAL A 176 10.21 -7.13 3.63
N TRP A 177 11.30 -7.30 4.38
CA TRP A 177 11.42 -6.75 5.74
C TRP A 177 11.52 -5.23 5.73
N SER A 178 12.28 -4.65 4.82
CA SER A 178 12.37 -3.19 4.68
C SER A 178 11.03 -2.56 4.28
N GLU A 179 10.27 -3.23 3.42
CA GLU A 179 8.95 -2.81 2.98
C GLU A 179 7.91 -2.87 4.12
N LEU A 180 7.95 -3.95 4.92
CA LEU A 180 7.14 -4.06 6.13
C LEU A 180 7.51 -2.95 7.13
N ALA A 181 8.81 -2.76 7.42
CA ALA A 181 9.29 -1.74 8.34
C ALA A 181 8.88 -0.32 7.92
N LEU A 182 8.98 0.00 6.63
CA LEU A 182 8.52 1.27 6.04
C LEU A 182 7.04 1.54 6.34
N ARG A 183 6.17 0.60 5.98
CA ARG A 183 4.71 0.76 6.12
C ARG A 183 4.30 0.78 7.59
N THR A 184 4.90 -0.07 8.41
CA THR A 184 4.68 -0.09 9.86
C THR A 184 5.16 1.19 10.51
N ALA A 185 6.31 1.76 10.12
CA ALA A 185 6.80 3.02 10.67
C ALA A 185 5.83 4.18 10.39
N LEU A 186 5.30 4.28 9.16
CA LEU A 186 4.29 5.28 8.81
C LEU A 186 2.96 5.05 9.56
N ALA A 187 2.53 3.80 9.70
CA ALA A 187 1.29 3.49 10.42
C ALA A 187 1.42 3.76 11.93
N VAL A 188 2.56 3.42 12.53
CA VAL A 188 2.85 3.71 13.94
C VAL A 188 2.93 5.21 14.17
N ALA A 189 3.46 6.00 13.23
CA ALA A 189 3.48 7.47 13.35
C ALA A 189 2.09 8.11 13.52
N LEU A 190 1.01 7.41 13.16
CA LEU A 190 -0.38 7.87 13.36
C LEU A 190 -0.88 7.67 14.80
N ILE A 191 -0.14 6.96 15.66
CA ILE A 191 -0.55 6.69 17.04
C ILE A 191 -0.50 7.99 17.85
N PRO A 192 -1.63 8.45 18.43
CA PRO A 192 -1.70 9.75 19.11
C PRO A 192 -0.88 9.82 20.40
N THR A 193 -0.56 8.67 21.00
CA THR A 193 0.21 8.60 22.26
C THR A 193 1.73 8.68 22.06
N LEU A 194 2.20 8.84 20.82
CA LEU A 194 3.63 8.98 20.57
C LEU A 194 4.17 10.33 21.06
N PRO A 195 5.34 10.34 21.73
CA PRO A 195 6.03 11.57 22.08
C PRO A 195 6.31 12.43 20.85
N GLY A 196 6.20 13.75 21.00
CA GLY A 196 6.29 14.75 19.93
C GLY A 196 7.41 14.55 18.90
N PRO A 197 8.66 14.21 19.27
CA PRO A 197 9.73 14.02 18.29
C PRO A 197 9.73 12.62 17.63
N ILE A 198 9.05 11.62 18.20
CA ILE A 198 9.14 10.23 17.73
C ILE A 198 8.32 10.01 16.46
N ALA A 199 7.11 10.57 16.38
CA ALA A 199 6.25 10.44 15.20
C ALA A 199 6.90 10.99 13.91
N PRO A 200 7.46 12.22 13.88
CA PRO A 200 8.19 12.71 12.70
C PRO A 200 9.50 11.95 12.45
N ALA A 201 10.18 11.44 13.49
CA ALA A 201 11.37 10.60 13.32
C ALA A 201 11.05 9.27 12.61
N LEU A 202 9.90 8.64 12.93
CA LEU A 202 9.43 7.43 12.24
C LEU A 202 9.07 7.71 10.77
N ALA A 203 8.42 8.84 10.50
CA ALA A 203 8.19 9.33 9.14
C ALA A 203 9.51 9.56 8.38
N GLY A 204 10.54 10.09 9.04
CA GLY A 204 11.88 10.28 8.49
C GLY A 204 12.55 8.96 8.15
N LEU A 205 12.48 8.00 9.07
CA LEU A 205 12.96 6.63 8.86
C LEU A 205 12.30 5.97 7.65
N ALA A 206 10.98 6.12 7.51
CA ALA A 206 10.23 5.64 6.36
C ALA A 206 10.79 6.21 5.05
N VAL A 207 10.95 7.54 4.95
CA VAL A 207 11.52 8.17 3.76
C VAL A 207 12.93 7.66 3.46
N LEU A 208 13.79 7.53 4.48
CA LEU A 208 15.16 7.00 4.32
C LEU A 208 15.17 5.57 3.79
N ILE A 209 14.27 4.71 4.28
CA ILE A 209 14.13 3.34 3.77
C ILE A 209 13.76 3.37 2.29
N THR A 210 12.76 4.17 1.90
CA THR A 210 12.36 4.27 0.49
C THR A 210 13.46 4.83 -0.41
N VAL A 211 14.20 5.83 0.06
CA VAL A 211 15.38 6.36 -0.66
C VAL A 211 16.44 5.27 -0.84
N GLY A 212 16.73 4.50 0.21
CA GLY A 212 17.67 3.38 0.12
C GLY A 212 17.23 2.30 -0.86
N GLN A 213 15.94 1.94 -0.86
CA GLN A 213 15.37 0.98 -1.81
C GLN A 213 15.45 1.48 -3.26
N THR A 214 15.04 2.72 -3.51
CA THR A 214 15.09 3.32 -4.85
C THR A 214 16.52 3.46 -5.37
N ALA A 215 17.46 3.89 -4.51
CA ALA A 215 18.88 3.94 -4.81
C ALA A 215 19.43 2.55 -5.22
N PHE A 216 19.08 1.50 -4.47
CA PHE A 216 19.45 0.13 -4.81
C PHE A 216 18.83 -0.33 -6.13
N THR A 217 17.57 0.00 -6.40
CA THR A 217 16.89 -0.37 -7.65
C THR A 217 17.48 0.34 -8.88
N VAL A 218 17.99 1.57 -8.73
CA VAL A 218 18.64 2.33 -9.82
C VAL A 218 20.09 1.90 -10.05
N MET A 219 20.86 1.69 -8.97
CA MET A 219 22.30 1.37 -9.02
C MET A 219 22.61 -0.14 -9.01
N GLY A 220 21.62 -0.98 -8.76
CA GLY A 220 21.78 -2.42 -8.65
C GLY A 220 22.34 -3.06 -9.92
N PRO A 221 22.99 -4.23 -9.78
CA PRO A 221 23.64 -4.91 -10.89
C PRO A 221 22.63 -5.20 -12.02
N ARG A 222 22.91 -4.66 -13.21
CA ARG A 222 22.10 -4.93 -14.40
C ARG A 222 22.42 -6.35 -14.90
N PRO A 223 21.41 -7.20 -15.15
CA PRO A 223 21.65 -8.50 -15.78
C PRO A 223 22.26 -8.25 -17.17
N GLY A 224 23.54 -8.63 -17.34
CA GLY A 224 24.30 -8.43 -18.59
C GLY A 224 25.62 -7.67 -18.45
N ALA A 225 26.00 -7.18 -17.26
CA ALA A 225 27.31 -6.56 -17.01
C ALA A 225 28.39 -7.57 -16.56
N SER A 226 28.39 -8.78 -17.13
CA SER A 226 29.54 -9.69 -17.09
C SER A 226 30.18 -9.65 -18.47
N ALA A 227 31.34 -9.01 -18.55
CA ALA A 227 32.25 -9.05 -19.68
C ALA A 227 32.82 -10.47 -19.89
#